data_AF-A0A5S9F5A5-F1
#
_entry.id   AF-A0A5S9F5A5-F1
#
_cell.length_a   1.000
_cell.length_b   1.000
_cell.length_c   1.000
_cell.angle_alpha   90.00
_cell.angle_beta   90.00
_cell.angle_gamma   90.00
#
_symmetry.space_group_name_H-M   'P 1'
#
loop_
_entity.id
_entity.type
_entity.pdbx_description
1 polymer ?
#
loop_
_entity_poly.entity_id
_entity_poly.type
_entity_poly.pdbx_seq_one_letter_code
_entity_poly.pdbx_strand_id
1 'polypeptide(L)'
;MKMKIPVFCFMLACALHAQDLHLMVRIKLEKVEKYIQKAQNSYNLSSSYDNKYKLRYMKKYVTEAEKHWKQMFEWNKGRIDKNHPKLQKTKHKMEDIYRKMQTLQAPPAIKSQTTATNNYKGEQQDLQKLRKVVEQYHNLLKKAWSSASYLSASKQDVDYVREVTDNMNRSLIDAREIVAHIRQQVSPQALSGLGVGGDIETYCRLIEGLSQDWQNRVNAVSAEHFNDIQIFLSSADNYKKLVEKSRVSWQKKSYAGSIKEQATNIEKRLAIIKVLSSNNAHFKAHLDLVAKYQEQAFQLQKLAAKLQDQVISDERLRLQNAKIPATKYAGMKWSGIAEQISQICTKQFPGHRIERVVIRSDWSEKTEARWRHHRWVYGTYRYIEAWMCKTHNNKTLVYSITLRRTKQSDGEWSDLAYWSIGDSYPILLENVHK
;
A
#
# COMPACT_ATOMS: atom_id res chain seq x y z
N MET A 1 -37.44 18.74 7.10
CA MET A 1 -37.04 17.55 7.90
C MET A 1 -35.51 17.43 7.82
N LYS A 2 -34.78 17.90 8.84
CA LYS A 2 -33.30 18.00 8.81
C LYS A 2 -32.69 16.72 9.39
N MET A 3 -32.22 15.83 8.54
CA MET A 3 -31.49 14.65 8.95
C MET A 3 -30.11 15.07 9.46
N LYS A 4 -29.77 14.75 10.71
CA LYS A 4 -28.49 15.16 11.32
C LYS A 4 -27.34 14.46 10.59
N ILE A 5 -26.37 15.25 10.10
CA ILE A 5 -25.16 14.83 9.35
C ILE A 5 -24.47 13.55 9.89
N PRO A 6 -24.39 13.30 11.22
CA PRO A 6 -23.79 12.05 11.74
C PRO A 6 -24.52 10.77 11.35
N VAL A 7 -25.86 10.82 11.17
CA VAL A 7 -26.68 9.64 10.80
C VAL A 7 -26.49 9.29 9.33
N PHE A 8 -26.31 10.30 8.46
CA PHE A 8 -26.02 10.08 7.05
C PHE A 8 -24.62 9.47 6.85
N CYS A 9 -23.61 9.96 7.57
CA CYS A 9 -22.26 9.38 7.52
C CYS A 9 -22.21 7.95 8.07
N PHE A 10 -22.99 7.64 9.11
CA PHE A 10 -23.11 6.27 9.64
C PHE A 10 -23.80 5.34 8.61
N MET A 11 -24.89 5.76 7.99
CA MET A 11 -25.56 4.95 6.95
C MET A 11 -24.71 4.78 5.69
N LEU A 12 -23.94 5.80 5.29
CA LEU A 12 -23.00 5.71 4.17
C LEU A 12 -21.81 4.79 4.50
N ALA A 13 -21.29 4.84 5.72
CA ALA A 13 -20.25 3.91 6.20
C ALA A 13 -20.76 2.48 6.27
N CYS A 14 -22.00 2.25 6.73
CA CYS A 14 -22.65 0.93 6.71
C CYS A 14 -22.90 0.43 5.28
N ALA A 15 -23.29 1.32 4.34
CA ALA A 15 -23.50 0.98 2.93
C ALA A 15 -22.18 0.66 2.20
N LEU A 16 -21.11 1.41 2.48
CA LEU A 16 -19.77 1.17 1.95
C LEU A 16 -19.17 -0.12 2.54
N HIS A 17 -19.33 -0.37 3.85
CA HIS A 17 -18.97 -1.66 4.45
C HIS A 17 -19.77 -2.83 3.87
N ALA A 18 -21.07 -2.63 3.60
CA ALA A 18 -21.91 -3.66 2.97
C ALA A 18 -21.52 -3.92 1.50
N GLN A 19 -21.06 -2.90 0.76
CA GLN A 19 -20.54 -3.05 -0.61
C GLN A 19 -19.16 -3.72 -0.65
N ASP A 20 -18.24 -3.37 0.25
CA ASP A 20 -16.94 -4.06 0.37
C ASP A 20 -17.10 -5.51 0.83
N LEU A 21 -18.06 -5.75 1.74
CA LEU A 21 -18.47 -7.09 2.15
C LEU A 21 -19.06 -7.87 0.97
N HIS A 22 -19.87 -7.21 0.12
CA HIS A 22 -20.43 -7.81 -1.09
C HIS A 22 -19.35 -8.14 -2.12
N LEU A 23 -18.35 -7.27 -2.31
CA LEU A 23 -17.26 -7.47 -3.27
C LEU A 23 -16.31 -8.60 -2.83
N MET A 24 -15.90 -8.62 -1.56
CA MET A 24 -15.07 -9.71 -1.02
C MET A 24 -15.80 -11.06 -1.05
N VAL A 25 -17.08 -11.07 -0.71
CA VAL A 25 -17.91 -12.28 -0.81
C VAL A 25 -18.04 -12.72 -2.27
N ARG A 26 -18.27 -11.79 -3.21
CA ARG A 26 -18.36 -12.11 -4.65
C ARG A 26 -17.06 -12.69 -5.19
N ILE A 27 -15.91 -12.08 -4.86
CA ILE A 27 -14.58 -12.57 -5.27
C ILE A 27 -14.30 -13.96 -4.70
N LYS A 28 -14.67 -14.22 -3.44
CA LYS A 28 -14.52 -15.55 -2.83
C LYS A 28 -15.46 -16.58 -3.46
N LEU A 29 -16.69 -16.20 -3.80
CA LEU A 29 -17.66 -17.06 -4.49
C LEU A 29 -17.21 -17.39 -5.92
N GLU A 30 -16.72 -16.42 -6.67
CA GLU A 30 -16.17 -16.61 -8.03
C GLU A 30 -14.96 -17.57 -8.00
N LYS A 31 -14.10 -17.48 -6.97
CA LYS A 31 -13.00 -18.44 -6.78
C LYS A 31 -13.52 -19.86 -6.51
N VAL A 32 -14.52 -20.01 -5.65
CA VAL A 32 -15.10 -21.34 -5.34
C VAL A 32 -15.83 -21.93 -6.55
N GLU A 33 -16.62 -21.15 -7.28
CA GLU A 33 -17.30 -21.59 -8.51
C GLU A 33 -16.28 -21.98 -9.59
N LYS A 34 -15.17 -21.25 -9.72
CA LYS A 34 -14.05 -21.62 -10.60
C LYS A 34 -13.40 -22.95 -10.20
N TYR A 35 -13.26 -23.24 -8.91
CA TYR A 35 -12.72 -24.52 -8.44
C TYR A 35 -13.71 -25.69 -8.64
N ILE A 36 -15.00 -25.46 -8.42
CA ILE A 36 -16.06 -26.46 -8.70
C ILE A 36 -16.12 -26.76 -10.20
N GLN A 37 -16.07 -25.74 -11.05
CA GLN A 37 -16.06 -25.90 -12.49
C GLN A 37 -14.80 -26.63 -12.97
N LYS A 38 -13.62 -26.33 -12.40
CA LYS A 38 -12.39 -27.08 -12.68
C LYS A 38 -12.54 -28.55 -12.31
N ALA A 39 -13.09 -28.86 -11.14
CA ALA A 39 -13.32 -30.23 -10.71
C ALA A 39 -14.29 -30.99 -11.64
N GLN A 40 -15.37 -30.34 -12.09
CA GLN A 40 -16.34 -30.91 -13.05
C GLN A 40 -15.73 -31.10 -14.44
N ASN A 41 -14.94 -30.15 -14.93
CA ASN A 41 -14.26 -30.26 -16.20
C ASN A 41 -13.22 -31.40 -16.16
N SER A 42 -12.48 -31.55 -15.07
CA SER A 42 -11.57 -32.68 -14.84
C SER A 42 -12.28 -34.03 -14.76
N TYR A 43 -13.52 -34.06 -14.26
CA TYR A 43 -14.36 -35.26 -14.24
C TYR A 43 -14.84 -35.64 -15.64
N ASN A 44 -15.26 -34.67 -16.45
CA ASN A 44 -15.83 -34.91 -17.79
C ASN A 44 -14.77 -35.18 -18.89
N LEU A 45 -13.50 -34.79 -18.70
CA LEU A 45 -12.45 -34.85 -19.73
C LEU A 45 -11.67 -36.18 -19.83
N SER A 46 -11.99 -37.23 -19.07
CA SER A 46 -11.14 -38.42 -19.00
C SER A 46 -11.93 -39.74 -18.92
N SER A 47 -12.09 -40.40 -20.07
CA SER A 47 -12.60 -41.77 -20.16
C SER A 47 -11.53 -42.85 -19.88
N SER A 48 -10.31 -42.50 -19.43
CA SER A 48 -9.15 -43.42 -19.55
C SER A 48 -8.10 -43.39 -18.41
N TYR A 49 -8.10 -42.44 -17.46
CA TYR A 49 -7.13 -42.47 -16.33
C TYR A 49 -7.72 -42.92 -14.99
N ASP A 50 -6.89 -43.67 -14.25
CA ASP A 50 -7.15 -44.35 -12.98
C ASP A 50 -7.90 -43.47 -11.96
N ASN A 51 -9.03 -43.98 -11.49
CA ASN A 51 -10.02 -43.29 -10.65
C ASN A 51 -9.41 -42.70 -9.38
N LYS A 52 -8.24 -43.20 -8.94
CA LYS A 52 -7.53 -42.76 -7.73
C LYS A 52 -7.00 -41.32 -7.81
N TYR A 53 -6.44 -40.89 -8.95
CA TYR A 53 -5.91 -39.53 -9.10
C TYR A 53 -7.02 -38.48 -9.23
N LYS A 54 -8.09 -38.83 -9.95
CA LYS A 54 -9.31 -38.02 -10.04
C LYS A 54 -9.89 -37.78 -8.66
N LEU A 55 -9.99 -38.85 -7.87
CA LEU A 55 -10.51 -38.80 -6.52
C LEU A 55 -9.64 -37.93 -5.60
N ARG A 56 -8.30 -38.01 -5.72
CA ARG A 56 -7.37 -37.18 -4.94
C ARG A 56 -7.51 -35.68 -5.27
N TYR A 57 -7.61 -35.32 -6.54
CA TYR A 57 -7.78 -33.94 -6.99
C TYR A 57 -9.16 -33.37 -6.61
N MET A 58 -10.23 -34.14 -6.81
CA MET A 58 -11.57 -33.74 -6.40
C MET A 58 -11.64 -33.56 -4.87
N LYS A 59 -11.07 -34.48 -4.10
CA LYS A 59 -11.00 -34.35 -2.63
C LYS A 59 -10.30 -33.05 -2.23
N LYS A 60 -9.14 -32.73 -2.80
CA LYS A 60 -8.40 -31.49 -2.48
C LYS A 60 -9.24 -30.23 -2.70
N TYR A 61 -9.84 -30.08 -3.88
CA TYR A 61 -10.59 -28.86 -4.20
C TYR A 61 -11.92 -28.76 -3.47
N VAL A 62 -12.58 -29.89 -3.22
CA VAL A 62 -13.80 -29.93 -2.42
C VAL A 62 -13.50 -29.59 -0.96
N THR A 63 -12.39 -30.07 -0.38
CA THR A 63 -11.93 -29.67 0.97
C THR A 63 -11.60 -28.18 1.07
N GLU A 64 -10.94 -27.60 0.06
CA GLU A 64 -10.67 -26.14 0.05
C GLU A 64 -11.95 -25.31 -0.09
N ALA A 65 -12.89 -25.74 -0.93
CA ALA A 65 -14.20 -25.11 -1.05
C ALA A 65 -14.97 -25.16 0.29
N GLU A 66 -14.97 -26.32 0.95
CA GLU A 66 -15.58 -26.51 2.27
C GLU A 66 -14.97 -25.56 3.31
N LYS A 67 -13.64 -25.43 3.36
CA LYS A 67 -12.95 -24.52 4.29
C LYS A 67 -13.39 -23.07 4.08
N HIS A 68 -13.46 -22.61 2.83
CA HIS A 68 -13.89 -21.25 2.52
C HIS A 68 -15.36 -21.00 2.83
N TRP A 69 -16.23 -21.98 2.57
CA TRP A 69 -17.65 -21.88 2.91
C TRP A 69 -17.91 -21.91 4.42
N LYS A 70 -17.19 -22.73 5.19
CA LYS A 70 -17.25 -22.73 6.66
C LYS A 70 -16.82 -21.38 7.25
N GLN A 71 -15.72 -20.82 6.76
CA GLN A 71 -15.27 -19.49 7.17
C GLN A 71 -16.33 -18.42 6.87
N MET A 72 -16.97 -18.50 5.69
CA MET A 72 -18.02 -17.56 5.30
C MET A 72 -19.30 -17.74 6.13
N PHE A 73 -19.66 -18.98 6.46
CA PHE A 73 -20.81 -19.28 7.32
C PHE A 73 -20.60 -18.77 8.74
N GLU A 74 -19.48 -19.12 9.39
CA GLU A 74 -19.16 -18.65 10.75
C GLU A 74 -18.99 -17.12 10.82
N TRP A 75 -18.50 -16.49 9.75
CA TRP A 75 -18.44 -15.03 9.67
C TRP A 75 -19.82 -14.36 9.62
N ASN A 76 -20.79 -14.99 8.92
CA ASN A 76 -22.14 -14.46 8.77
C ASN A 76 -23.06 -14.83 9.95
N LYS A 77 -22.73 -15.91 10.67
CA LYS A 77 -23.41 -16.38 11.86
C LYS A 77 -23.37 -15.30 12.95
N GLY A 78 -24.54 -14.82 13.36
CA GLY A 78 -24.69 -13.72 14.32
C GLY A 78 -24.61 -12.31 13.74
N ARG A 79 -24.28 -12.15 12.45
CA ARG A 79 -24.25 -10.84 11.75
C ARG A 79 -25.44 -10.61 10.82
N ILE A 80 -26.05 -11.68 10.34
CA ILE A 80 -27.30 -11.63 9.56
C ILE A 80 -28.33 -12.57 10.17
N ASP A 81 -29.60 -12.21 10.03
CA ASP A 81 -30.71 -13.01 10.53
C ASP A 81 -30.65 -14.46 10.00
N LYS A 82 -31.02 -15.42 10.86
CA LYS A 82 -30.95 -16.86 10.54
C LYS A 82 -31.83 -17.26 9.34
N ASN A 83 -32.88 -16.50 9.05
CA ASN A 83 -33.79 -16.72 7.93
C ASN A 83 -33.44 -15.84 6.70
N HIS A 84 -32.34 -15.08 6.76
CA HIS A 84 -31.94 -14.22 5.65
C HIS A 84 -31.63 -15.04 4.37
N PRO A 85 -32.16 -14.67 3.19
CA PRO A 85 -32.01 -15.47 1.95
C PRO A 85 -30.56 -15.82 1.58
N LYS A 86 -29.60 -14.91 1.85
CA LYS A 86 -28.17 -15.16 1.63
C LYS A 86 -27.59 -16.27 2.52
N LEU A 87 -28.04 -16.36 3.79
CA LEU A 87 -27.58 -17.41 4.70
C LEU A 87 -28.18 -18.76 4.31
N GLN A 88 -29.45 -18.79 3.91
CA GLN A 88 -30.12 -19.98 3.40
C GLN A 88 -29.48 -20.50 2.10
N LYS A 89 -29.17 -19.60 1.16
CA LYS A 89 -28.43 -19.95 -0.07
C LYS A 89 -27.02 -20.50 0.21
N THR A 90 -26.34 -19.96 1.23
CA THR A 90 -25.02 -20.44 1.68
C THR A 90 -25.11 -21.84 2.30
N LYS A 91 -26.11 -22.07 3.15
CA LYS A 91 -26.39 -23.37 3.77
C LYS A 91 -26.69 -24.43 2.72
N HIS A 92 -27.55 -24.13 1.75
CA HIS A 92 -27.86 -25.06 0.66
C HIS A 92 -26.64 -25.42 -0.19
N LYS A 93 -25.78 -24.45 -0.52
CA LYS A 93 -24.53 -24.70 -1.24
C LYS A 93 -23.54 -25.56 -0.42
N MET A 94 -23.51 -25.42 0.91
CA MET A 94 -22.71 -26.30 1.78
C MET A 94 -23.25 -27.73 1.78
N GLU A 95 -24.57 -27.91 1.87
CA GLU A 95 -25.23 -29.22 1.81
C GLU A 95 -24.95 -29.93 0.47
N ASP A 96 -24.97 -29.21 -0.65
CA ASP A 96 -24.59 -29.75 -1.96
C ASP A 96 -23.12 -30.21 -2.02
N ILE A 97 -22.21 -29.45 -1.41
CA ILE A 97 -20.79 -29.81 -1.33
C ILE A 97 -20.62 -31.06 -0.47
N TYR A 98 -21.30 -31.15 0.68
CA TYR A 98 -21.25 -32.35 1.53
C TYR A 98 -21.83 -33.58 0.85
N ARG A 99 -22.95 -33.44 0.12
CA ARG A 99 -23.52 -34.53 -0.67
C ARG A 99 -22.53 -35.04 -1.71
N LYS A 100 -21.83 -34.12 -2.40
CA LYS A 100 -20.74 -34.48 -3.33
C LYS A 100 -19.56 -35.17 -2.61
N MET A 101 -19.19 -34.74 -1.40
CA MET A 101 -18.15 -35.43 -0.61
C MET A 101 -18.52 -36.86 -0.25
N GLN A 102 -19.79 -37.10 0.14
CA GLN A 102 -20.28 -38.44 0.45
C GLN A 102 -20.22 -39.35 -0.78
N THR A 103 -20.58 -38.85 -1.96
CA THR A 103 -20.44 -39.63 -3.21
C THR A 103 -18.99 -39.93 -3.59
N LEU A 104 -18.02 -39.12 -3.12
CA LEU A 104 -16.58 -39.35 -3.31
C LEU A 104 -15.96 -40.27 -2.24
N GLN A 105 -16.75 -40.75 -1.27
CA GLN A 105 -16.32 -41.73 -0.26
C GLN A 105 -16.82 -43.14 -0.57
N ALA A 106 -17.79 -43.32 -1.47
CA ALA A 106 -18.23 -44.63 -1.93
C ALA A 106 -17.17 -45.29 -2.85
N PRO A 107 -16.77 -46.56 -2.63
CA PRO A 107 -15.91 -47.28 -3.55
C PRO A 107 -16.61 -47.47 -4.90
N PRO A 108 -15.97 -47.19 -6.05
CA PRO A 108 -16.54 -47.56 -7.33
C PRO A 108 -16.61 -49.08 -7.45
N ALA A 109 -17.74 -49.62 -7.93
CA ALA A 109 -17.83 -51.03 -8.33
C ALA A 109 -16.88 -51.27 -9.53
N ILE A 110 -15.77 -51.97 -9.29
CA ILE A 110 -14.77 -52.28 -10.31
C ILE A 110 -15.26 -53.51 -11.08
N LYS A 111 -15.70 -53.32 -12.32
CA LYS A 111 -15.76 -54.41 -13.31
C LYS A 111 -14.39 -54.51 -13.96
N SER A 112 -13.67 -55.60 -13.66
CA SER A 112 -12.40 -55.95 -14.30
C SER A 112 -12.67 -56.47 -15.71
N GLN A 113 -12.19 -55.74 -16.72
CA GLN A 113 -11.95 -56.28 -18.06
C GLN A 113 -10.46 -56.14 -18.38
N THR A 114 -9.76 -57.27 -18.29
CA THR A 114 -8.47 -57.50 -18.91
C THR A 114 -8.64 -57.71 -20.41
N THR A 115 -8.01 -56.87 -21.22
CA THR A 115 -7.46 -57.27 -22.53
C THR A 115 -6.33 -56.31 -22.90
N ALA A 116 -5.11 -56.84 -22.94
CA ALA A 116 -3.94 -56.20 -23.51
C ALA A 116 -4.07 -56.23 -25.04
N THR A 117 -4.46 -55.09 -25.64
CA THR A 117 -4.28 -54.79 -27.08
C THR A 117 -4.56 -53.31 -27.45
N ASN A 118 -4.52 -52.37 -26.49
CA ASN A 118 -4.88 -50.95 -26.71
C ASN A 118 -3.81 -49.93 -26.27
N ASN A 119 -2.53 -50.28 -26.22
CA ASN A 119 -1.46 -49.35 -25.75
C ASN A 119 -1.33 -48.07 -26.60
N TYR A 120 -1.70 -48.11 -27.89
CA TYR A 120 -1.59 -46.95 -28.78
C TYR A 120 -2.51 -45.76 -28.41
N LYS A 121 -3.71 -46.02 -27.85
CA LYS A 121 -4.66 -44.95 -27.49
C LYS A 121 -4.26 -44.20 -26.21
N GLY A 122 -3.60 -44.90 -25.28
CA GLY A 122 -3.07 -44.27 -24.05
C GLY A 122 -1.93 -43.30 -24.37
N GLU A 123 -1.00 -43.73 -25.22
CA GLU A 123 0.18 -42.95 -25.61
C GLU A 123 -0.19 -41.66 -26.37
N GLN A 124 -1.11 -41.73 -27.33
CA GLN A 124 -1.61 -40.53 -28.01
C GLN A 124 -2.32 -39.56 -27.05
N GLN A 125 -3.03 -40.09 -26.04
CA GLN A 125 -3.69 -39.27 -25.04
C GLN A 125 -2.68 -38.56 -24.13
N ASP A 126 -1.57 -39.20 -23.78
CA ASP A 126 -0.52 -38.60 -22.96
C ASP A 126 0.30 -37.56 -23.73
N LEU A 127 0.56 -37.78 -25.02
CA LEU A 127 1.15 -36.78 -25.90
C LEU A 127 0.25 -35.55 -26.07
N GLN A 128 -1.07 -35.74 -26.23
CA GLN A 128 -2.02 -34.62 -26.26
C GLN A 128 -2.08 -33.85 -24.94
N LYS A 129 -1.94 -34.54 -23.80
CA LYS A 129 -1.83 -33.87 -22.49
C LYS A 129 -0.55 -33.07 -22.39
N LEU A 130 0.58 -33.65 -22.78
CA LEU A 130 1.87 -32.96 -22.79
C LEU A 130 1.81 -31.69 -23.63
N ARG A 131 1.25 -31.78 -24.85
CA ARG A 131 1.02 -30.61 -25.72
C ARG A 131 0.17 -29.54 -25.04
N LYS A 132 -0.94 -29.91 -24.41
CA LYS A 132 -1.79 -28.96 -23.66
C LYS A 132 -1.06 -28.32 -22.48
N VAL A 133 -0.22 -29.06 -21.76
CA VAL A 133 0.59 -28.53 -20.65
C VAL A 133 1.62 -27.53 -21.18
N VAL A 134 2.29 -27.84 -22.28
CA VAL A 134 3.25 -26.94 -22.95
C VAL A 134 2.56 -25.66 -23.45
N GLU A 135 1.40 -25.76 -24.10
CA GLU A 135 0.62 -24.61 -24.54
C GLU A 135 0.12 -23.75 -23.37
N GLN A 136 -0.34 -24.37 -22.28
CA GLN A 136 -0.71 -23.66 -21.06
C GLN A 136 0.49 -22.95 -20.44
N TYR A 137 1.65 -23.60 -20.41
CA TYR A 137 2.90 -23.02 -19.91
C TYR A 137 3.33 -21.80 -20.72
N HIS A 138 3.31 -21.91 -22.05
CA HIS A 138 3.63 -20.81 -22.96
C HIS A 138 2.70 -19.61 -22.73
N ASN A 139 1.40 -19.84 -22.56
CA ASN A 139 0.43 -18.78 -22.27
C ASN A 139 0.62 -18.15 -20.88
N LEU A 140 0.97 -18.95 -19.87
CA LEU A 140 1.29 -18.45 -18.52
C LEU A 140 2.56 -17.59 -18.54
N LEU A 141 3.61 -18.04 -19.25
CA LEU A 141 4.83 -17.25 -19.46
C LEU A 141 4.53 -15.89 -20.10
N LYS A 142 3.72 -15.88 -21.16
CA LYS A 142 3.34 -14.64 -21.86
C LYS A 142 2.59 -13.68 -20.94
N LYS A 143 1.66 -14.18 -20.12
CA LYS A 143 0.92 -13.39 -19.13
C LYS A 143 1.82 -12.88 -18.00
N ALA A 144 2.63 -13.76 -17.42
CA ALA A 144 3.60 -13.44 -16.39
C ALA A 144 4.49 -12.27 -16.81
N TRP A 145 5.00 -12.33 -18.05
CA TRP A 145 5.86 -11.31 -18.61
C TRP A 145 5.18 -9.97 -18.78
N SER A 146 3.99 -9.94 -19.40
CA SER A 146 3.23 -8.70 -19.60
C SER A 146 2.88 -7.98 -18.30
N SER A 147 2.86 -8.72 -17.19
CA SER A 147 2.53 -8.17 -15.88
C SER A 147 3.78 -7.81 -15.07
N ALA A 148 4.84 -8.61 -15.13
CA ALA A 148 6.05 -8.42 -14.32
C ALA A 148 6.78 -7.10 -14.60
N SER A 149 6.75 -6.63 -15.85
CA SER A 149 7.37 -5.36 -16.26
C SER A 149 6.64 -4.11 -15.77
N TYR A 150 5.45 -4.23 -15.16
CA TYR A 150 4.62 -3.10 -14.73
C TYR A 150 4.32 -3.08 -13.22
N LEU A 151 5.00 -3.90 -12.42
CA LEU A 151 4.66 -4.04 -11.01
C LEU A 151 5.22 -2.90 -10.16
N SER A 152 4.31 -2.08 -9.67
CA SER A 152 4.50 -0.96 -8.74
C SER A 152 4.95 -1.36 -7.32
N ALA A 153 5.24 -2.64 -7.08
CA ALA A 153 5.54 -3.23 -5.78
C ALA A 153 4.41 -3.07 -4.73
N SER A 154 3.16 -3.03 -5.18
CA SER A 154 2.00 -3.09 -4.29
C SER A 154 1.87 -4.49 -3.66
N LYS A 155 1.11 -4.62 -2.55
CA LYS A 155 0.81 -5.94 -1.98
C LYS A 155 0.10 -6.86 -3.00
N GLN A 156 -0.78 -6.29 -3.82
CA GLN A 156 -1.47 -7.03 -4.88
C GLN A 156 -0.47 -7.53 -5.93
N ASP A 157 0.56 -6.75 -6.24
CA ASP A 157 1.62 -7.12 -7.17
C ASP A 157 2.43 -8.30 -6.64
N VAL A 158 2.81 -8.27 -5.35
CA VAL A 158 3.54 -9.38 -4.69
C VAL A 158 2.72 -10.67 -4.69
N ASP A 159 1.43 -10.58 -4.34
CA ASP A 159 0.54 -11.74 -4.32
C ASP A 159 0.29 -12.29 -5.73
N TYR A 160 0.20 -11.41 -6.74
CA TYR A 160 0.09 -11.80 -8.13
C TYR A 160 1.34 -12.50 -8.65
N VAL A 161 2.54 -11.95 -8.39
CA VAL A 161 3.82 -12.61 -8.74
C VAL A 161 3.89 -13.98 -8.10
N ARG A 162 3.51 -14.10 -6.82
CA ARG A 162 3.47 -15.40 -6.13
C ARG A 162 2.55 -16.38 -6.84
N GLU A 163 1.31 -15.99 -7.14
CA GLU A 163 0.37 -16.85 -7.84
C GLU A 163 0.92 -17.33 -9.19
N VAL A 164 1.51 -16.42 -9.97
CA VAL A 164 2.10 -16.73 -11.27
C VAL A 164 3.29 -17.68 -11.14
N THR A 165 4.25 -17.38 -10.27
CA THR A 165 5.41 -18.22 -9.99
C THR A 165 4.99 -19.61 -9.53
N ASP A 166 4.04 -19.71 -8.60
CA ASP A 166 3.53 -20.99 -8.09
C ASP A 166 2.82 -21.80 -9.18
N ASN A 167 2.07 -21.15 -10.06
CA ASN A 167 1.40 -21.82 -11.19
C ASN A 167 2.40 -22.32 -12.23
N MET A 168 3.45 -21.54 -12.51
CA MET A 168 4.51 -21.94 -13.43
C MET A 168 5.34 -23.11 -12.89
N ASN A 169 5.77 -23.04 -11.63
CA ASN A 169 6.52 -24.12 -11.01
C ASN A 169 5.71 -25.42 -10.98
N ARG A 170 4.41 -25.36 -10.66
CA ARG A 170 3.52 -26.52 -10.74
C ARG A 170 3.44 -27.09 -12.15
N SER A 171 3.27 -26.23 -13.15
CA SER A 171 3.19 -26.67 -14.55
C SER A 171 4.49 -27.31 -15.05
N LEU A 172 5.67 -26.83 -14.60
CA LEU A 172 6.95 -27.47 -14.90
C LEU A 172 7.10 -28.83 -14.22
N ILE A 173 6.66 -28.96 -12.96
CA ILE A 173 6.67 -30.24 -12.25
C ILE A 173 5.77 -31.24 -12.97
N ASP A 174 4.53 -30.85 -13.28
CA ASP A 174 3.58 -31.70 -14.00
C ASP A 174 4.16 -32.14 -15.36
N ALA A 175 4.78 -31.22 -16.11
CA ALA A 175 5.42 -31.55 -17.39
C ALA A 175 6.57 -32.55 -17.25
N ARG A 176 7.43 -32.38 -16.23
CA ARG A 176 8.54 -33.30 -15.94
C ARG A 176 8.05 -34.68 -15.52
N GLU A 177 7.00 -34.74 -14.70
CA GLU A 177 6.39 -36.01 -14.28
C GLU A 177 5.78 -36.75 -15.47
N ILE A 178 5.09 -36.06 -16.38
CA ILE A 178 4.56 -36.65 -17.62
C ILE A 178 5.69 -37.21 -18.48
N VAL A 179 6.76 -36.42 -18.69
CA VAL A 179 7.93 -36.87 -19.45
C VAL A 179 8.58 -38.10 -18.80
N ALA A 180 8.76 -38.09 -17.49
CA ALA A 180 9.33 -39.23 -16.75
C ALA A 180 8.46 -40.48 -16.87
N HIS A 181 7.13 -40.32 -16.80
CA HIS A 181 6.18 -41.42 -16.97
C HIS A 181 6.26 -42.04 -18.38
N ILE A 182 6.28 -41.20 -19.42
CA ILE A 182 6.43 -41.64 -20.82
C ILE A 182 7.74 -42.40 -21.00
N ARG A 183 8.86 -41.89 -20.45
CA ARG A 183 10.17 -42.55 -20.50
C ARG A 183 10.21 -43.90 -19.79
N GLN A 184 9.43 -44.08 -18.72
CA GLN A 184 9.37 -45.33 -17.97
C GLN A 184 8.49 -46.40 -18.62
N GLN A 185 7.40 -45.99 -19.29
CA GLN A 185 6.41 -46.92 -19.82
C GLN A 185 6.62 -47.30 -21.28
N VAL A 186 7.32 -46.48 -22.07
CA VAL A 186 7.46 -46.71 -23.51
C VAL A 186 8.91 -47.04 -23.85
N SER A 187 9.14 -48.21 -24.46
CA SER A 187 10.49 -48.58 -24.88
C SER A 187 11.00 -47.63 -25.99
N PRO A 188 12.29 -47.29 -26.02
CA PRO A 188 12.85 -46.42 -27.06
C PRO A 188 12.56 -46.91 -28.50
N GLN A 189 12.44 -48.23 -28.70
CA GLN A 189 12.11 -48.84 -29.99
C GLN A 189 10.63 -48.66 -30.35
N ALA A 190 9.70 -48.70 -29.38
CA ALA A 190 8.30 -48.40 -29.62
C ALA A 190 8.11 -46.93 -30.01
N LEU A 191 8.87 -46.02 -29.38
CA LEU A 191 8.85 -44.59 -29.71
C LEU A 191 9.36 -44.28 -31.12
N SER A 192 10.39 -45.00 -31.59
CA SER A 192 10.88 -44.83 -32.97
C SER A 192 9.88 -45.40 -34.00
N GLY A 193 9.25 -46.55 -33.70
CA GLY A 193 8.24 -47.17 -34.57
C GLY A 193 6.96 -46.34 -34.73
N LEU A 194 6.62 -45.52 -33.73
CA LEU A 194 5.51 -44.57 -33.79
C LEU A 194 5.86 -43.26 -34.53
N GLY A 195 7.14 -43.04 -34.91
CA GLY A 195 7.62 -41.76 -35.46
C GLY A 195 7.68 -40.61 -34.45
N VAL A 196 7.47 -40.86 -33.15
CA VAL A 196 7.36 -39.84 -32.07
C VAL A 196 8.61 -39.78 -31.19
N GLY A 197 9.59 -40.65 -31.42
CA GLY A 197 10.86 -40.64 -30.69
C GLY A 197 11.63 -39.31 -30.85
N GLY A 198 11.53 -38.68 -32.03
CA GLY A 198 12.02 -37.31 -32.25
C GLY A 198 11.23 -36.25 -31.47
N ASP A 199 9.92 -36.46 -31.29
CA ASP A 199 9.04 -35.49 -30.64
C ASP A 199 9.21 -35.46 -29.12
N ILE A 200 9.36 -36.60 -28.43
CA ILE A 200 9.53 -36.60 -26.97
C ILE A 200 10.82 -35.90 -26.56
N GLU A 201 11.93 -36.20 -27.23
CA GLU A 201 13.20 -35.53 -26.93
C GLU A 201 13.13 -34.04 -27.30
N THR A 202 12.38 -33.69 -28.34
CA THR A 202 12.05 -32.29 -28.66
C THR A 202 11.23 -31.64 -27.54
N TYR A 203 10.24 -32.30 -26.96
CA TYR A 203 9.47 -31.79 -25.81
C TYR A 203 10.32 -31.68 -24.55
N CYS A 204 11.23 -32.62 -24.29
CA CYS A 204 12.20 -32.53 -23.18
C CYS A 204 13.07 -31.29 -23.33
N ARG A 205 13.71 -31.11 -24.50
CA ARG A 205 14.52 -29.92 -24.79
C ARG A 205 13.70 -28.64 -24.73
N LEU A 206 12.44 -28.68 -25.16
CA LEU A 206 11.54 -27.55 -25.07
C LEU A 206 11.23 -27.21 -23.60
N ILE A 207 10.93 -28.19 -22.75
CA ILE A 207 10.67 -27.99 -21.32
C ILE A 207 11.93 -27.48 -20.61
N GLU A 208 13.11 -28.00 -20.94
CA GLU A 208 14.39 -27.52 -20.44
C GLU A 208 14.66 -26.08 -20.88
N GLY A 209 14.47 -25.77 -22.16
CA GLY A 209 14.59 -24.42 -22.70
C GLY A 209 13.61 -23.43 -22.06
N LEU A 210 12.36 -23.85 -21.83
CA LEU A 210 11.33 -23.07 -21.14
C LEU A 210 11.63 -22.87 -19.65
N SER A 211 12.23 -23.87 -19.00
CA SER A 211 12.73 -23.77 -17.63
C SER A 211 13.91 -22.80 -17.55
N GLN A 212 14.85 -22.87 -18.50
CA GLN A 212 16.01 -21.98 -18.56
C GLN A 212 15.58 -20.54 -18.88
N ASP A 213 14.66 -20.33 -19.83
CA ASP A 213 14.10 -19.02 -20.14
C ASP A 213 13.40 -18.42 -18.93
N TRP A 214 12.61 -19.21 -18.19
CA TRP A 214 12.02 -18.77 -16.94
C TRP A 214 13.08 -18.35 -15.91
N GLN A 215 14.12 -19.14 -15.72
CA GLN A 215 15.22 -18.79 -14.80
C GLN A 215 15.93 -17.50 -15.22
N ASN A 216 16.25 -17.35 -16.51
CA ASN A 216 16.88 -16.14 -17.04
C ASN A 216 16.00 -14.90 -16.81
N ARG A 217 14.69 -15.04 -16.96
CA ARG A 217 13.73 -13.95 -16.67
C ARG A 217 13.65 -13.61 -15.19
N VAL A 218 13.60 -14.62 -14.32
CA VAL A 218 13.62 -14.39 -12.87
C VAL A 218 14.91 -13.68 -12.45
N ASN A 219 16.05 -14.06 -13.04
CA ASN A 219 17.33 -13.38 -12.84
C ASN A 219 17.27 -11.91 -13.27
N ALA A 220 16.73 -11.63 -14.46
CA ALA A 220 16.62 -10.26 -14.98
C ALA A 220 15.75 -9.37 -14.09
N VAL A 221 14.56 -9.84 -13.70
CA VAL A 221 13.65 -9.09 -12.81
C VAL A 221 14.26 -8.89 -11.41
N SER A 222 14.95 -9.91 -10.89
CA SER A 222 15.65 -9.78 -9.60
C SER A 222 16.78 -8.76 -9.67
N ALA A 223 17.56 -8.75 -10.77
CA ALA A 223 18.64 -7.79 -10.99
C ALA A 223 18.11 -6.34 -11.08
N GLU A 224 17.00 -6.12 -11.78
CA GLU A 224 16.34 -4.81 -11.85
C GLU A 224 15.91 -4.34 -10.45
N HIS A 225 15.27 -5.20 -9.67
CA HIS A 225 14.89 -4.85 -8.30
C HIS A 225 16.08 -4.62 -7.36
N PHE A 226 17.20 -5.33 -7.55
CA PHE A 226 18.43 -5.04 -6.81
C PHE A 226 19.02 -3.69 -7.20
N ASN A 227 18.96 -3.32 -8.48
CA ASN A 227 19.38 -1.99 -8.95
C ASN A 227 18.53 -0.87 -8.32
N ASP A 228 17.20 -1.05 -8.28
CA ASP A 228 16.29 -0.13 -7.56
C ASP A 228 16.69 0.01 -6.08
N ILE A 229 16.99 -1.10 -5.40
CA ILE A 229 17.43 -1.09 -4.01
C ILE A 229 18.72 -0.26 -3.85
N GLN A 230 19.68 -0.40 -4.75
CA GLN A 230 20.91 0.42 -4.72
C GLN A 230 20.63 1.92 -4.89
N ILE A 231 19.69 2.29 -5.76
CA ILE A 231 19.25 3.67 -5.93
C ILE A 231 18.61 4.20 -4.64
N PHE A 232 17.72 3.42 -4.02
CA PHE A 232 17.06 3.82 -2.76
C PHE A 232 18.04 3.96 -1.60
N LEU A 233 19.04 3.08 -1.49
CA LEU A 233 20.10 3.17 -0.48
C LEU A 233 20.94 4.43 -0.68
N SER A 234 21.36 4.72 -1.91
CA SER A 234 22.14 5.91 -2.23
C SER A 234 21.36 7.20 -1.92
N SER A 235 20.05 7.19 -2.22
CA SER A 235 19.14 8.29 -1.88
C SER A 235 19.01 8.48 -0.36
N ALA A 236 18.85 7.38 0.39
CA ALA A 236 18.76 7.42 1.85
C ALA A 236 20.05 7.98 2.49
N ASP A 237 21.22 7.62 1.97
CA ASP A 237 22.50 8.18 2.43
C ASP A 237 22.64 9.68 2.14
N ASN A 238 22.11 10.15 1.01
CA ASN A 238 22.05 11.58 0.72
C ASN A 238 21.14 12.32 1.71
N TYR A 239 19.96 11.78 2.00
CA TYR A 239 19.07 12.36 3.02
C TYR A 239 19.70 12.36 4.41
N LYS A 240 20.44 11.30 4.77
CA LYS A 240 21.18 11.26 6.04
C LYS A 240 22.19 12.42 6.15
N LYS A 241 22.98 12.66 5.10
CA LYS A 241 23.92 13.80 5.05
C LYS A 241 23.19 15.15 5.14
N LEU A 242 22.02 15.27 4.54
CA LEU A 242 21.20 16.50 4.61
C LEU A 242 20.62 16.72 6.01
N VAL A 243 20.23 15.67 6.72
CA VAL A 243 19.78 15.75 8.13
C VAL A 243 20.92 16.25 9.03
N GLU A 244 22.12 15.70 8.86
CA GLU A 244 23.30 16.07 9.65
C GLU A 244 23.69 17.54 9.45
N LYS A 245 23.52 18.07 8.23
CA LYS A 245 23.79 19.48 7.90
C LYS A 245 22.66 20.44 8.30
N SER A 246 21.43 19.96 8.40
CA SER A 246 20.28 20.84 8.65
C SER A 246 20.24 21.29 10.10
N ARG A 247 20.13 22.61 10.29
CA ARG A 247 19.87 23.22 11.61
C ARG A 247 18.38 23.40 11.89
N VAL A 248 17.52 23.12 10.92
CA VAL A 248 16.09 23.50 10.97
C VAL A 248 15.22 22.26 11.20
N SER A 249 14.38 22.30 12.25
CA SER A 249 13.61 21.13 12.70
C SER A 249 12.66 20.59 11.62
N TRP A 250 11.99 21.45 10.85
CA TRP A 250 11.07 21.02 9.80
C TRP A 250 11.79 20.29 8.65
N GLN A 251 13.00 20.72 8.28
CA GLN A 251 13.81 20.04 7.27
C GLN A 251 14.24 18.66 7.76
N LYS A 252 14.74 18.55 9.00
CA LYS A 252 15.07 17.26 9.62
C LYS A 252 13.87 16.31 9.63
N LYS A 253 12.68 16.81 9.95
CA LYS A 253 11.43 16.04 9.90
C LYS A 253 11.12 15.53 8.49
N SER A 254 11.24 16.40 7.49
CA SER A 254 11.02 16.05 6.09
C SER A 254 11.97 14.94 5.64
N TYR A 255 13.26 15.10 5.90
CA TYR A 255 14.27 14.11 5.50
C TYR A 255 14.14 12.78 6.25
N ALA A 256 13.78 12.79 7.54
CA ALA A 256 13.46 11.55 8.28
C ALA A 256 12.26 10.82 7.65
N GLY A 257 11.25 11.56 7.18
CA GLY A 257 10.15 11.02 6.38
C GLY A 257 10.62 10.35 5.10
N SER A 258 11.48 11.01 4.33
CA SER A 258 12.06 10.45 3.10
C SER A 258 12.90 9.19 3.35
N ILE A 259 13.71 9.14 4.41
CA ILE A 259 14.47 7.94 4.79
C ILE A 259 13.54 6.76 5.09
N LYS A 260 12.45 7.00 5.84
CA LYS A 260 11.44 5.98 6.15
C LYS A 260 10.75 5.45 4.89
N GLU A 261 10.47 6.35 3.94
CA GLU A 261 9.89 5.97 2.65
C GLU A 261 10.84 5.09 1.83
N GLN A 262 12.13 5.45 1.75
CA GLN A 262 13.13 4.61 1.05
C GLN A 262 13.24 3.22 1.69
N ALA A 263 13.29 3.14 3.02
CA ALA A 263 13.33 1.84 3.71
C ALA A 263 12.09 0.97 3.40
N THR A 264 10.91 1.59 3.34
CA THR A 264 9.66 0.90 2.97
C THR A 264 9.70 0.38 1.52
N ASN A 265 10.26 1.16 0.59
CA ASN A 265 10.40 0.75 -0.80
C ASN A 265 11.38 -0.42 -0.96
N ILE A 266 12.49 -0.42 -0.21
CA ILE A 266 13.44 -1.54 -0.15
C ILE A 266 12.72 -2.81 0.31
N GLU A 267 11.96 -2.77 1.41
CA GLU A 267 11.22 -3.93 1.92
C GLU A 267 10.23 -4.51 0.89
N LYS A 268 9.51 -3.65 0.17
CA LYS A 268 8.60 -4.08 -0.90
C LYS A 268 9.33 -4.81 -2.02
N ARG A 269 10.46 -4.30 -2.49
CA ARG A 269 11.28 -4.95 -3.53
C ARG A 269 11.85 -6.29 -3.03
N LEU A 270 12.33 -6.33 -1.78
CA LEU A 270 12.82 -7.57 -1.17
C LEU A 270 11.73 -8.64 -1.03
N ALA A 271 10.48 -8.26 -0.77
CA ALA A 271 9.37 -9.20 -0.71
C ALA A 271 9.13 -9.88 -2.07
N ILE A 272 9.26 -9.16 -3.18
CA ILE A 272 9.17 -9.73 -4.54
C ILE A 272 10.31 -10.71 -4.78
N ILE A 273 11.55 -10.31 -4.49
CA ILE A 273 12.74 -11.15 -4.70
C ILE A 273 12.66 -12.44 -3.87
N LYS A 274 12.15 -12.39 -2.63
CA LYS A 274 11.93 -13.59 -1.80
C LYS A 274 10.96 -14.57 -2.45
N VAL A 275 9.85 -14.06 -2.99
CA VAL A 275 8.87 -14.91 -3.68
C VAL A 275 9.51 -15.58 -4.90
N LEU A 276 10.23 -14.80 -5.71
CA LEU A 276 10.93 -15.28 -6.90
C LEU A 276 12.01 -16.33 -6.56
N SER A 277 12.74 -16.13 -5.46
CA SER A 277 13.86 -16.99 -5.04
C SER A 277 13.44 -18.25 -4.28
N SER A 278 12.24 -18.29 -3.69
CA SER A 278 11.82 -19.35 -2.76
C SER A 278 11.74 -20.77 -3.35
N ASN A 279 11.72 -20.90 -4.67
CA ASN A 279 11.47 -22.16 -5.36
C ASN A 279 12.64 -22.69 -6.18
N ASN A 280 13.83 -22.07 -6.11
CA ASN A 280 14.96 -22.52 -6.91
C ASN A 280 16.30 -22.43 -6.13
N ALA A 281 16.96 -23.58 -5.99
CA ALA A 281 18.21 -23.76 -5.25
C ALA A 281 19.37 -22.88 -5.77
N HIS A 282 19.32 -22.50 -7.05
CA HIS A 282 20.30 -21.59 -7.65
C HIS A 282 20.22 -20.15 -7.08
N PHE A 283 19.17 -19.81 -6.33
CA PHE A 283 18.98 -18.48 -5.73
C PHE A 283 19.51 -18.33 -4.31
N LYS A 284 20.30 -19.28 -3.81
CA LYS A 284 20.92 -19.14 -2.47
C LYS A 284 21.70 -17.83 -2.32
N ALA A 285 22.45 -17.43 -3.36
CA ALA A 285 23.16 -16.16 -3.39
C ALA A 285 22.23 -14.93 -3.33
N HIS A 286 21.03 -15.00 -3.93
CA HIS A 286 20.04 -13.94 -3.82
C HIS A 286 19.44 -13.86 -2.40
N LEU A 287 19.27 -14.99 -1.72
CA LEU A 287 18.77 -15.00 -0.33
C LEU A 287 19.75 -14.34 0.64
N ASP A 288 21.05 -14.57 0.47
CA ASP A 288 22.08 -13.91 1.27
C ASP A 288 22.07 -12.38 1.03
N LEU A 289 21.94 -11.97 -0.23
CA LEU A 289 21.83 -10.56 -0.60
C LEU A 289 20.54 -9.91 -0.07
N VAL A 290 19.43 -10.64 -0.11
CA VAL A 290 18.15 -10.22 0.48
C VAL A 290 18.28 -10.02 1.98
N ALA A 291 18.95 -10.92 2.70
CA ALA A 291 19.18 -10.79 4.13
C ALA A 291 20.01 -9.55 4.45
N LYS A 292 21.08 -9.31 3.67
CA LYS A 292 21.91 -8.10 3.79
C LYS A 292 21.09 -6.81 3.61
N TYR A 293 20.27 -6.73 2.56
CA TYR A 293 19.47 -5.54 2.30
C TYR A 293 18.31 -5.36 3.29
N GLN A 294 17.77 -6.46 3.81
CA GLN A 294 16.76 -6.40 4.86
C GLN A 294 17.35 -5.80 6.15
N GLU A 295 18.57 -6.19 6.52
CA GLU A 295 19.28 -5.58 7.64
C GLU A 295 19.52 -4.09 7.41
N GLN A 296 19.94 -3.69 6.21
CA GLN A 296 20.12 -2.26 5.88
C GLN A 296 18.80 -1.48 5.95
N ALA A 297 17.69 -2.02 5.45
CA ALA A 297 16.38 -1.39 5.56
C ALA A 297 15.96 -1.22 7.03
N PHE A 298 16.20 -2.23 7.88
CA PHE A 298 15.93 -2.17 9.31
C PHE A 298 16.76 -1.07 10.00
N GLN A 299 18.06 -0.96 9.68
CA GLN A 299 18.91 0.11 10.21
C GLN A 299 18.42 1.51 9.78
N LEU A 300 17.95 1.68 8.54
CA LEU A 300 17.35 2.94 8.08
C LEU A 300 16.06 3.28 8.82
N GLN A 301 15.20 2.31 9.09
CA GLN A 301 13.98 2.53 9.89
C GLN A 301 14.32 2.96 11.32
N LYS A 302 15.31 2.30 11.95
CA LYS A 302 15.79 2.64 13.28
C LYS A 302 16.36 4.07 13.32
N LEU A 303 17.12 4.46 12.30
CA LEU A 303 17.64 5.82 12.17
C LEU A 303 16.50 6.84 12.00
N ALA A 304 15.52 6.57 11.13
CA ALA A 304 14.38 7.45 10.92
C ALA A 304 13.57 7.66 12.20
N ALA A 305 13.34 6.59 12.97
CA ALA A 305 12.67 6.67 14.27
C ALA A 305 13.47 7.54 15.27
N LYS A 306 14.78 7.30 15.40
CA LYS A 306 15.66 8.11 16.26
C LYS A 306 15.63 9.60 15.89
N LEU A 307 15.66 9.93 14.60
CA LEU A 307 15.59 11.31 14.11
C LEU A 307 14.22 11.95 14.38
N GLN A 308 13.15 11.18 14.23
CA GLN A 308 11.80 11.64 14.55
C GLN A 308 11.68 11.96 16.05
N ASP A 309 12.20 11.09 16.92
CA ASP A 309 12.22 11.32 18.37
C ASP A 309 13.05 12.55 18.73
N GLN A 310 14.20 12.73 18.09
CA GLN A 310 15.03 13.92 18.26
C GLN A 310 14.29 15.20 17.82
N VAL A 311 13.61 15.20 16.67
CA VAL A 311 12.81 16.35 16.22
C VAL A 311 11.70 16.68 17.20
N ILE A 312 11.02 15.66 17.74
CA ILE A 312 9.96 15.86 18.75
C ILE A 312 10.55 16.44 20.03
N SER A 313 11.71 15.94 20.48
CA SER A 313 12.41 16.45 21.66
C SER A 313 12.87 17.90 21.47
N ASP A 314 13.50 18.21 20.33
CA ASP A 314 13.96 19.56 19.97
C ASP A 314 12.78 20.54 19.91
N GLU A 315 11.65 20.14 19.32
CA GLU A 315 10.46 20.99 19.26
C GLU A 315 9.82 21.19 20.65
N ARG A 316 9.79 20.15 21.49
CA ARG A 316 9.35 20.26 22.89
C ARG A 316 10.22 21.26 23.66
N LEU A 317 11.54 21.14 23.54
CA LEU A 317 12.48 22.06 24.18
C LEU A 317 12.31 23.48 23.63
N ARG A 318 12.13 23.65 22.32
CA ARG A 318 11.85 24.94 21.67
C ARG A 318 10.57 25.56 22.23
N LEU A 319 9.49 24.79 22.35
CA LEU A 319 8.22 25.25 22.92
C LEU A 319 8.33 25.61 24.41
N GLN A 320 9.06 24.80 25.18
CA GLN A 320 9.32 25.05 26.60
C GLN A 320 10.14 26.34 26.82
N ASN A 321 11.05 26.65 25.91
CA ASN A 321 11.90 27.84 25.97
C ASN A 321 11.32 29.04 25.22
N ALA A 322 10.29 28.86 24.39
CA ALA A 322 9.63 29.94 23.68
C ALA A 322 8.99 30.90 24.68
N LYS A 323 9.34 32.19 24.56
CA LYS A 323 8.78 33.29 25.35
C LYS A 323 8.31 34.39 24.42
N ILE A 324 7.34 35.18 24.87
CA ILE A 324 7.04 36.45 24.21
C ILE A 324 8.16 37.42 24.58
N PRO A 325 8.65 38.27 23.66
CA PRO A 325 9.66 39.26 24.01
C PRO A 325 9.23 40.13 25.19
N ALA A 326 10.20 40.54 26.01
CA ALA A 326 9.94 41.38 27.17
C ALA A 326 9.34 42.74 26.75
N THR A 327 8.48 43.29 27.60
CA THR A 327 7.87 44.60 27.37
C THR A 327 8.93 45.69 27.43
N LYS A 328 9.30 46.26 26.28
CA LYS A 328 10.22 47.41 26.19
C LYS A 328 9.52 48.73 26.55
N TYR A 329 8.25 48.87 26.16
CA TYR A 329 7.46 50.09 26.34
C TYR A 329 6.42 49.88 27.45
N ALA A 330 6.73 50.36 28.65
CA ALA A 330 5.87 50.27 29.84
C ALA A 330 5.39 51.66 30.31
N GLY A 331 4.35 51.68 31.16
CA GLY A 331 3.76 52.91 31.72
C GLY A 331 2.41 53.30 31.11
N MET A 332 1.72 54.27 31.74
CA MET A 332 0.34 54.65 31.42
C MET A 332 0.11 55.01 29.95
N LYS A 333 1.10 55.62 29.27
CA LYS A 333 0.99 55.98 27.85
C LYS A 333 0.86 54.75 26.95
N TRP A 334 1.55 53.67 27.28
CA TRP A 334 1.65 52.48 26.42
C TRP A 334 0.58 51.43 26.76
N SER A 335 0.07 51.41 27.99
CA SER A 335 -1.03 50.52 28.37
C SER A 335 -2.30 50.79 27.56
N GLY A 336 -2.66 52.07 27.35
CA GLY A 336 -3.82 52.43 26.53
C GLY A 336 -3.67 52.01 25.07
N ILE A 337 -2.46 52.11 24.50
CA ILE A 337 -2.18 51.65 23.13
C ILE A 337 -2.26 50.11 23.06
N ALA A 338 -1.70 49.40 24.03
CA ALA A 338 -1.76 47.94 24.08
C ALA A 338 -3.20 47.41 24.18
N GLU A 339 -4.05 48.08 24.96
CA GLU A 339 -5.48 47.78 25.04
C GLU A 339 -6.20 48.03 23.71
N GLN A 340 -5.94 49.18 23.06
CA GLN A 340 -6.49 49.49 21.74
C GLN A 340 -6.08 48.42 20.71
N ILE A 341 -4.82 47.99 20.72
CA ILE A 341 -4.31 46.90 19.86
C ILE A 341 -5.06 45.60 20.15
N SER A 342 -5.25 45.24 21.41
CA SER A 342 -5.97 44.03 21.81
C SER A 342 -7.43 44.02 21.28
N GLN A 343 -8.12 45.15 21.37
CA GLN A 343 -9.48 45.30 20.84
C GLN A 343 -9.53 45.16 19.31
N ILE A 344 -8.59 45.82 18.60
CA ILE A 344 -8.45 45.69 17.14
C ILE A 344 -8.22 44.23 16.76
N CYS A 345 -7.31 43.54 17.45
CA CYS A 345 -6.98 42.15 17.18
C CYS A 345 -8.15 41.20 17.49
N THR A 346 -8.92 41.46 18.54
CA THR A 346 -10.12 40.68 18.88
C THR A 346 -11.17 40.79 17.78
N LYS A 347 -11.36 42.00 17.20
CA LYS A 347 -12.24 42.21 16.05
C LYS A 347 -11.72 41.51 14.79
N GLN A 348 -10.41 41.57 14.55
CA GLN A 348 -9.78 40.99 13.36
C GLN A 348 -9.72 39.45 13.38
N PHE A 349 -9.69 38.84 14.57
CA PHE A 349 -9.58 37.41 14.77
C PHE A 349 -10.75 36.87 15.61
N PRO A 350 -11.98 36.83 15.05
CA PRO A 350 -13.15 36.35 15.78
C PRO A 350 -12.97 34.89 16.23
N GLY A 351 -13.36 34.61 17.47
CA GLY A 351 -13.21 33.28 18.09
C GLY A 351 -11.81 32.99 18.67
N HIS A 352 -10.84 33.89 18.49
CA HIS A 352 -9.54 33.80 19.15
C HIS A 352 -9.55 34.58 20.47
N ARG A 353 -8.91 34.02 21.51
CA ARG A 353 -8.62 34.76 22.74
C ARG A 353 -7.27 35.44 22.61
N ILE A 354 -7.22 36.77 22.74
CA ILE A 354 -5.95 37.52 22.78
C ILE A 354 -5.41 37.46 24.21
N GLU A 355 -4.25 36.82 24.39
CA GLU A 355 -3.68 36.56 25.72
C GLU A 355 -2.76 37.70 26.18
N ARG A 356 -1.96 38.25 25.25
CA ARG A 356 -0.96 39.27 25.55
C ARG A 356 -0.60 40.06 24.31
N VAL A 357 -0.40 41.36 24.47
CA VAL A 357 0.17 42.25 23.45
C VAL A 357 1.43 42.89 24.04
N VAL A 358 2.52 42.91 23.28
CA VAL A 358 3.78 43.56 23.64
C VAL A 358 4.22 44.48 22.52
N ILE A 359 4.23 45.79 22.79
CA ILE A 359 4.70 46.79 21.83
C ILE A 359 6.22 46.67 21.68
N ARG A 360 6.70 46.62 20.43
CA ARG A 360 8.12 46.39 20.06
C ARG A 360 8.82 47.65 19.56
N SER A 361 8.08 48.61 19.02
CA SER A 361 8.65 49.82 18.43
C SER A 361 7.97 51.09 18.94
N ASP A 362 8.69 52.20 18.86
CA ASP A 362 8.08 53.52 18.81
C ASP A 362 7.28 53.69 17.50
N TRP A 363 6.53 54.78 17.41
CA TRP A 363 5.91 55.17 16.15
C TRP A 363 6.98 55.47 15.11
N SER A 364 6.90 54.80 13.96
CA SER A 364 7.66 55.19 12.77
C SER A 364 6.74 55.91 11.79
N GLU A 365 7.17 57.06 11.30
CA GLU A 365 6.38 57.87 10.37
C GLU A 365 6.95 57.73 8.95
N LYS A 366 6.07 57.51 7.96
CA LYS A 366 6.43 57.46 6.55
C LYS A 366 5.40 58.20 5.72
N THR A 367 5.85 59.04 4.81
CA THR A 367 4.99 59.64 3.78
C THR A 367 5.12 58.82 2.51
N GLU A 368 4.00 58.34 2.00
CA GLU A 368 3.96 57.55 0.77
C GLU A 368 3.06 58.25 -0.25
N ALA A 369 3.55 58.41 -1.48
CA ALA A 369 2.75 58.82 -2.62
C ALA A 369 2.34 57.58 -3.42
N ARG A 370 1.05 57.44 -3.70
CA ARG A 370 0.49 56.33 -4.49
C ARG A 370 -0.35 56.89 -5.62
N TRP A 371 -0.16 56.38 -6.83
CA TRP A 371 -1.03 56.70 -7.96
C TRP A 371 -2.36 55.93 -7.82
N ARG A 372 -3.48 56.63 -7.64
CA ARG A 372 -4.82 56.04 -7.51
C ARG A 372 -5.84 56.89 -8.23
N HIS A 373 -6.72 56.26 -9.03
CA HIS A 373 -7.77 56.94 -9.78
C HIS A 373 -7.23 58.15 -10.59
N HIS A 374 -6.16 57.93 -11.36
CA HIS A 374 -5.56 58.94 -12.25
C HIS A 374 -5.04 60.21 -11.54
N ARG A 375 -4.75 60.12 -10.24
CA ARG A 375 -4.10 61.20 -9.48
C ARG A 375 -3.09 60.64 -8.48
N TRP A 376 -2.07 61.45 -8.16
CA TRP A 376 -1.21 61.19 -7.02
C TRP A 376 -1.99 61.45 -5.74
N VAL A 377 -2.05 60.44 -4.87
CA VAL A 377 -2.56 60.58 -3.50
C VAL A 377 -1.38 60.34 -2.58
N TYR A 378 -1.02 61.35 -1.78
CA TYR A 378 -0.03 61.18 -0.73
C TYR A 378 -0.73 61.05 0.63
N GLY A 379 -0.14 60.25 1.50
CA GLY A 379 -0.60 60.11 2.88
C GLY A 379 0.59 59.92 3.79
N THR A 380 0.50 60.47 5.00
CA THR A 380 1.48 60.21 6.06
C THR A 380 0.93 59.11 6.95
N TYR A 381 1.75 58.09 7.20
CA TYR A 381 1.39 56.90 7.96
C TYR A 381 2.27 56.81 9.20
N ARG A 382 1.67 56.50 10.34
CA ARG A 382 2.38 56.15 11.57
C ARG A 382 2.21 54.66 11.81
N TYR A 383 3.32 53.93 11.84
CA TYR A 383 3.35 52.50 12.08
C TYR A 383 3.84 52.20 13.50
N ILE A 384 3.23 51.21 14.13
CA ILE A 384 3.68 50.63 15.39
C ILE A 384 3.74 49.12 15.23
N GLU A 385 4.83 48.53 15.71
CA GLU A 385 5.02 47.09 15.71
C GLU A 385 4.74 46.52 17.10
N ALA A 386 4.06 45.38 17.14
CA ALA A 386 3.81 44.64 18.36
C ALA A 386 3.94 43.14 18.15
N TRP A 387 4.21 42.42 19.22
CA TRP A 387 3.97 40.99 19.33
C TRP A 387 2.60 40.78 19.94
N MET A 388 1.79 39.92 19.34
CA MET A 388 0.47 39.53 19.83
C MET A 388 0.43 38.02 20.02
N CYS A 389 0.05 37.59 21.21
CA CYS A 389 -0.22 36.21 21.52
C CYS A 389 -1.72 35.95 21.50
N LYS A 390 -2.14 34.93 20.75
CA LYS A 390 -3.54 34.50 20.72
C LYS A 390 -3.67 32.98 20.85
N THR A 391 -4.78 32.55 21.44
CA THR A 391 -5.14 31.14 21.61
C THR A 391 -6.41 30.80 20.84
N HIS A 392 -6.41 29.67 20.14
CA HIS A 392 -7.58 29.10 19.48
C HIS A 392 -7.44 27.58 19.40
N ASN A 393 -8.48 26.83 19.76
CA ASN A 393 -8.47 25.36 19.78
C ASN A 393 -7.27 24.76 20.54
N ASN A 394 -6.99 25.29 21.75
CA ASN A 394 -5.85 24.90 22.59
C ASN A 394 -4.46 25.07 21.94
N LYS A 395 -4.36 25.86 20.86
CA LYS A 395 -3.08 26.25 20.25
C LYS A 395 -2.84 27.71 20.52
N THR A 396 -1.70 28.01 21.13
CA THR A 396 -1.26 29.37 21.43
C THR A 396 -0.12 29.75 20.48
N LEU A 397 -0.29 30.86 19.78
CA LEU A 397 0.64 31.35 18.76
C LEU A 397 0.97 32.82 19.04
N VAL A 398 2.24 33.16 18.89
CA VAL A 398 2.75 34.52 18.94
C VAL A 398 2.96 35.00 17.50
N TYR A 399 2.50 36.21 17.21
CA TYR A 399 2.59 36.85 15.90
C TYR A 399 3.26 38.21 16.03
N SER A 400 4.15 38.53 15.10
CA SER A 400 4.52 39.92 14.85
C SER A 400 3.39 40.58 14.07
N ILE A 401 2.91 41.72 14.54
CA ILE A 401 1.88 42.50 13.87
C ILE A 401 2.35 43.94 13.69
N THR A 402 1.90 44.55 12.61
CA THR A 402 2.05 45.98 12.37
C THR A 402 0.66 46.59 12.37
N LEU A 403 0.51 47.69 13.10
CA LEU A 403 -0.68 48.53 13.07
C LEU A 403 -0.31 49.90 12.55
N ARG A 404 -1.28 50.63 12.01
CA ARG A 404 -1.04 51.95 11.47
C ARG A 404 -2.15 52.96 11.77
N ARG A 405 -1.77 54.22 11.84
CA ARG A 405 -2.66 55.39 11.68
C ARG A 405 -2.34 56.09 10.37
N THR A 406 -3.34 56.71 9.76
CA THR A 406 -3.21 57.44 8.49
C THR A 406 -3.62 58.88 8.70
N LYS A 407 -2.83 59.82 8.17
CA LYS A 407 -3.16 61.24 8.09
C LYS A 407 -3.22 61.65 6.61
N GLN A 408 -4.36 62.18 6.19
CA GLN A 408 -4.49 62.85 4.89
C GLN A 408 -4.03 64.30 5.06
N SER A 409 -3.53 64.93 3.98
CA SER A 409 -2.86 66.25 3.88
C SER A 409 -3.03 67.25 5.03
N ASP A 410 -4.25 67.46 5.48
CA ASP A 410 -4.72 68.50 6.40
C ASP A 410 -5.63 67.96 7.52
N GLY A 411 -5.87 66.64 7.56
CA GLY A 411 -6.80 66.01 8.51
C GLY A 411 -6.15 65.54 9.82
N GLU A 412 -6.97 65.12 10.78
CA GLU A 412 -6.52 64.44 11.99
C GLU A 412 -5.99 63.03 11.70
N TRP A 413 -5.21 62.47 12.63
CA TRP A 413 -4.79 61.07 12.54
C TRP A 413 -6.02 60.16 12.64
N SER A 414 -6.14 59.20 11.72
CA SER A 414 -7.15 58.14 11.81
C SER A 414 -6.98 57.32 13.09
N ASP A 415 -8.03 56.57 13.43
CA ASP A 415 -7.93 55.49 14.42
C ASP A 415 -6.83 54.50 14.06
N LEU A 416 -6.30 53.85 15.10
CA LEU A 416 -5.36 52.76 14.92
C LEU A 416 -6.07 51.60 14.22
N ALA A 417 -5.49 51.12 13.13
CA ALA A 417 -6.02 50.01 12.36
C ALA A 417 -4.95 48.92 12.18
N TYR A 418 -5.42 47.68 12.10
CA TYR A 418 -4.58 46.54 11.72
C TYR A 418 -4.04 46.75 10.29
N TRP A 419 -2.75 46.45 10.09
CA TRP A 419 -2.11 46.59 8.78
C TRP A 419 -1.61 45.27 8.24
N SER A 420 -0.73 44.58 8.97
CA SER A 420 -0.09 43.35 8.48
C SER A 420 0.30 42.41 9.61
N ILE A 421 0.47 41.14 9.26
CA ILE A 421 1.06 40.09 10.11
C ILE A 421 2.41 39.68 9.53
N GLY A 422 3.40 39.52 10.40
CA GLY A 422 4.73 39.02 10.08
C GLY A 422 4.93 37.60 10.59
N ASP A 423 6.11 37.35 11.16
CA ASP A 423 6.49 36.04 11.67
C ASP A 423 5.56 35.53 12.75
N SER A 424 5.46 34.20 12.84
CA SER A 424 4.74 33.54 13.92
C SER A 424 5.48 32.33 14.47
N TYR A 425 5.26 32.06 15.76
CA TYR A 425 5.78 30.85 16.39
C TYR A 425 4.83 30.35 17.49
N PRO A 426 4.78 29.02 17.69
CA PRO A 426 4.00 28.45 18.79
C PRO A 426 4.68 28.68 20.13
N ILE A 427 3.85 28.82 21.17
CA ILE A 427 4.29 28.99 22.55
C ILE A 427 3.36 28.17 23.46
N LEU A 428 3.89 27.70 24.60
CA LEU A 428 3.05 27.13 25.66
C LEU A 428 2.29 28.24 26.38
N LEU A 429 1.04 27.97 26.78
CA LEU A 429 0.21 28.98 27.45
C LEU A 429 0.86 29.46 28.76
N GLU A 430 1.50 28.57 29.52
CA GLU A 430 2.23 28.94 30.75
C GLU A 430 3.45 29.84 30.52
N ASN A 431 3.93 29.97 29.28
CA ASN A 431 5.06 30.82 28.92
C ASN A 431 4.64 32.20 28.43
N VAL A 432 3.33 32.47 28.29
CA VAL A 432 2.83 33.75 27.77
C VAL A 432 3.17 34.91 28.70
N HIS A 433 3.22 34.70 30.02
CA HIS A 433 3.47 35.75 31.02
C HIS A 433 4.84 35.66 31.70
N LYS A 434 5.66 34.68 31.32
CA LYS A 434 7.09 34.65 31.65
C LYS A 434 7.86 35.69 30.83
#